data_AF-A0A150U0Y1-F1
#
_entry.id   AF-A0A150U0Y1-F1
#
_cell.length_a   1.000
_cell.length_b   1.000
_cell.length_c   1.000
_cell.angle_alpha   90.00
_cell.angle_beta   90.00
_cell.angle_gamma   90.00
#
_symmetry.space_group_name_H-M   'P 1'
#
loop_
_entity.id
_entity.type
_entity.pdbx_description
1 polymer ?
#
loop_
_entity_poly.entity_id
_entity_poly.type
_entity_poly.pdbx_seq_one_letter_code
_entity_poly.pdbx_strand_id
1 'polypeptide(L)'
;MRIAIISTPFIRVPPSGYGGTELFCYELVEGLSARGHEVTLFATGDSSVACRRRSLYASPCWPPAPEDEVNHVAWAASEIAREDRFDLVHVNSPIAVPFTRFLRVPAVHTLHHASCDESSRIYAQHPEVAYVAISERQRALEIALPRSCVIHHGLTPARYPTSLSDEGYLAHLGRYAEEKGTHLALDIARAAGMQLRLAGRAHPKDRPYYLREIAPRLRESGASDLGEMDHDRKVALLRGARALLCPLQWEEPFGLVAVEAMLCGTPVLGFRRGSFPEIVDEGITGFLAAPGDGARLAALAAGLARFDRA
;
A
#
# COMPACT_ATOMS: atom_id res chain seq x y z
N MET A 1 -0.13 -24.42 12.06
CA MET A 1 -0.59 -23.51 13.15
C MET A 1 -1.96 -22.96 12.80
N ARG A 2 -2.71 -22.51 13.81
CA ARG A 2 -4.00 -21.83 13.73
C ARG A 2 -3.78 -20.33 13.92
N ILE A 3 -4.01 -19.54 12.89
CA ILE A 3 -3.61 -18.12 12.88
C ILE A 3 -4.85 -17.24 12.70
N ALA A 4 -5.08 -16.32 13.63
CA ALA A 4 -6.09 -15.28 13.49
C ALA A 4 -5.46 -14.03 12.85
N ILE A 5 -6.04 -13.53 11.76
CA ILE A 5 -5.61 -12.27 11.12
C ILE A 5 -6.74 -11.25 11.25
N ILE A 6 -6.46 -10.11 11.88
CA ILE A 6 -7.40 -9.00 12.02
C ILE A 6 -7.03 -7.93 10.98
N SER A 7 -7.90 -7.76 9.97
CA SER A 7 -7.84 -6.66 8.99
C SER A 7 -8.65 -5.45 9.49
N THR A 8 -8.60 -4.33 8.78
CA THR A 8 -9.51 -3.19 9.05
C THR A 8 -10.93 -3.49 8.53
N PRO A 9 -11.97 -2.79 9.04
CA PRO A 9 -13.35 -2.95 8.56
C PRO A 9 -13.70 -2.05 7.36
N PHE A 10 -12.75 -1.26 6.87
CA PHE A 10 -13.05 -0.13 5.97
C PHE A 10 -13.05 -0.50 4.49
N ILE A 11 -12.33 -1.57 4.13
CA ILE A 11 -12.17 -2.04 2.76
C ILE A 11 -12.22 -3.58 2.81
N ARG A 12 -12.79 -4.19 1.78
CA ARG A 12 -12.85 -5.65 1.64
C ARG A 12 -11.49 -6.26 1.34
N VAL A 13 -11.31 -7.54 1.66
CA VAL A 13 -10.09 -8.33 1.38
C VAL A 13 -10.40 -9.41 0.33
N PRO A 14 -9.73 -9.46 -0.84
CA PRO A 14 -8.85 -8.43 -1.38
C PRO A 14 -9.64 -7.16 -1.75
N PRO A 15 -8.98 -6.00 -1.84
CA PRO A 15 -9.62 -4.76 -2.26
C PRO A 15 -10.06 -4.82 -3.73
N SER A 16 -11.20 -4.21 -4.05
CA SER A 16 -11.66 -4.04 -5.43
C SER A 16 -11.03 -2.83 -6.13
N GLY A 17 -10.32 -1.98 -5.41
CA GLY A 17 -9.73 -0.73 -5.90
C GLY A 17 -8.63 -0.26 -4.95
N TYR A 18 -8.80 0.92 -4.35
CA TYR A 18 -7.89 1.39 -3.29
C TYR A 18 -7.86 0.42 -2.08
N GLY A 19 -6.66 0.19 -1.51
CA GLY A 19 -6.48 -0.59 -0.27
C GLY A 19 -5.10 -1.27 -0.20
N GLY A 20 -4.15 -0.70 0.54
CA GLY A 20 -2.81 -1.29 0.70
C GLY A 20 -2.78 -2.38 1.78
N THR A 21 -3.32 -2.08 2.95
CA THR A 21 -3.40 -3.00 4.09
C THR A 21 -4.21 -4.25 3.75
N GLU A 22 -5.34 -4.09 3.05
CA GLU A 22 -6.20 -5.21 2.69
C GLU A 22 -5.57 -6.09 1.60
N LEU A 23 -4.79 -5.50 0.68
CA LEU A 23 -4.00 -6.26 -0.28
C LEU A 23 -2.91 -7.07 0.44
N PHE A 24 -2.22 -6.48 1.42
CA PHE A 24 -1.28 -7.22 2.27
C PHE A 24 -1.97 -8.37 3.01
N CYS A 25 -3.10 -8.11 3.67
CA CYS A 25 -3.86 -9.14 4.38
C CYS A 25 -4.24 -10.29 3.45
N TYR A 26 -4.67 -9.99 2.23
CA TYR A 26 -4.98 -11.01 1.21
C TYR A 26 -3.75 -11.87 0.89
N GLU A 27 -2.63 -11.27 0.48
CA GLU A 27 -1.42 -12.01 0.10
C GLU A 27 -0.88 -12.85 1.27
N LEU A 28 -0.93 -12.32 2.49
CA LEU A 28 -0.51 -13.03 3.69
C LEU A 28 -1.42 -14.23 4.00
N VAL A 29 -2.75 -14.04 3.95
CA VAL A 29 -3.74 -15.10 4.19
C VAL A 29 -3.57 -16.24 3.18
N GLU A 30 -3.49 -15.92 1.90
CA GLU A 30 -3.33 -16.92 0.83
C GLU A 30 -1.98 -17.64 0.96
N GLY A 31 -0.90 -16.89 1.19
CA GLY A 31 0.45 -17.44 1.34
C GLY A 31 0.63 -18.34 2.58
N LEU A 32 -0.04 -18.04 3.68
CA LEU A 32 -0.06 -18.89 4.89
C LEU A 32 -0.94 -20.13 4.69
N SER A 33 -2.10 -19.97 4.07
CA SER A 33 -3.01 -21.09 3.78
C SER A 33 -2.36 -22.10 2.84
N ALA A 34 -1.68 -21.63 1.79
CA ALA A 34 -0.93 -22.48 0.86
C ALA A 34 0.23 -23.26 1.52
N ARG A 35 0.75 -22.76 2.65
CA ARG A 35 1.76 -23.44 3.46
C ARG A 35 1.17 -24.41 4.50
N GLY A 36 -0.14 -24.65 4.47
CA GLY A 36 -0.83 -25.60 5.35
C GLY A 36 -1.18 -25.05 6.73
N HIS A 37 -1.14 -23.74 6.94
CA HIS A 37 -1.64 -23.12 8.16
C HIS A 37 -3.17 -23.00 8.11
N GLU A 38 -3.83 -23.18 9.25
CA GLU A 38 -5.26 -22.94 9.38
C GLU A 38 -5.47 -21.44 9.70
N VAL A 39 -5.85 -20.66 8.69
CA VAL A 39 -6.01 -19.21 8.83
C VAL A 39 -7.48 -18.86 9.06
N THR A 40 -7.75 -17.94 9.98
CA THR A 40 -9.06 -17.26 10.11
C THR A 40 -8.88 -15.77 9.94
N LEU A 41 -9.53 -15.19 8.92
CA LEU A 41 -9.53 -13.75 8.65
C LEU A 41 -10.75 -13.07 9.28
N PHE A 42 -10.50 -12.04 10.08
CA PHE A 42 -11.50 -11.11 10.61
C PHE A 42 -11.52 -9.86 9.72
N ALA A 43 -12.50 -9.79 8.84
CA ALA A 43 -12.66 -8.73 7.84
C ALA A 43 -14.16 -8.53 7.52
N THR A 44 -14.48 -7.70 6.54
CA THR A 44 -15.88 -7.46 6.14
C THR A 44 -16.52 -8.67 5.45
N GLY A 45 -17.85 -8.72 5.53
CA GLY A 45 -18.70 -9.82 5.06
C GLY A 45 -18.78 -9.97 3.55
N ASP A 46 -18.16 -9.09 2.78
CA ASP A 46 -17.98 -9.16 1.34
C ASP A 46 -16.54 -9.56 0.94
N SER A 47 -15.63 -9.75 1.90
CA SER A 47 -14.27 -10.23 1.64
C SER A 47 -14.26 -11.64 1.04
N SER A 48 -13.42 -11.89 0.03
CA SER A 48 -13.31 -13.13 -0.73
C SER A 48 -11.92 -13.73 -0.59
N VAL A 49 -11.76 -14.69 0.32
CA VAL A 49 -10.49 -15.38 0.62
C VAL A 49 -10.72 -16.88 0.70
N ALA A 50 -9.67 -17.69 0.50
CA ALA A 50 -9.76 -19.14 0.57
C ALA A 50 -9.94 -19.67 2.00
N CYS A 51 -9.46 -18.91 3.00
CA CYS A 51 -9.49 -19.31 4.40
C CYS A 51 -10.85 -19.07 5.09
N ARG A 52 -10.98 -19.50 6.36
CA ARG A 52 -12.17 -19.20 7.15
C ARG A 52 -12.29 -17.69 7.35
N ARG A 53 -13.44 -17.11 7.02
CA ARG A 53 -13.71 -15.68 7.24
C ARG A 53 -14.76 -15.50 8.35
N ARG A 54 -14.51 -14.53 9.24
CA ARG A 54 -15.43 -14.05 10.27
C ARG A 54 -15.68 -12.56 10.00
N SER A 55 -16.92 -12.11 10.17
CA SER A 55 -17.28 -10.71 9.93
C SER A 55 -18.31 -10.18 10.93
N LEU A 56 -18.05 -8.98 11.48
CA LEU A 56 -19.04 -8.18 12.19
C LEU A 56 -19.89 -7.37 11.21
N TYR A 57 -19.21 -6.67 10.31
CA TYR A 57 -19.83 -5.84 9.29
C TYR A 57 -20.02 -6.63 8.00
N ALA A 58 -21.22 -6.56 7.41
CA ALA A 58 -21.53 -7.26 6.16
C ALA A 58 -20.79 -6.66 4.95
N SER A 59 -20.49 -5.36 4.98
CA SER A 59 -19.91 -4.58 3.89
C SER A 59 -18.86 -3.59 4.44
N PRO A 60 -18.03 -2.97 3.58
CA PRO A 60 -17.02 -1.99 3.99
C PRO A 60 -17.62 -0.76 4.69
N CYS A 61 -17.06 -0.38 5.84
CA CYS A 61 -17.42 0.84 6.55
C CYS A 61 -16.65 2.03 5.98
N TRP A 62 -17.14 2.65 4.91
CA TRP A 62 -16.49 3.80 4.28
C TRP A 62 -17.43 5.03 4.24
N PRO A 63 -16.96 6.23 4.63
CA PRO A 63 -15.60 6.60 5.03
C PRO A 63 -15.19 6.05 6.41
N PRO A 64 -13.87 5.89 6.67
CA PRO A 64 -13.38 5.37 7.95
C PRO A 64 -13.79 6.24 9.15
N ALA A 65 -14.34 5.61 10.18
CA ALA A 65 -14.65 6.21 11.47
C ALA A 65 -13.93 5.43 12.59
N PRO A 66 -13.33 6.11 13.59
CA PRO A 66 -12.63 5.44 14.69
C PRO A 66 -13.51 4.45 15.48
N GLU A 67 -14.79 4.75 15.65
CA GLU A 67 -15.73 3.93 16.39
C GLU A 67 -15.96 2.57 15.72
N ASP A 68 -16.02 2.56 14.38
CA ASP A 68 -16.18 1.32 13.62
C ASP A 68 -14.95 0.41 13.73
N GLU A 69 -13.75 1.00 13.73
CA GLU A 69 -12.51 0.24 13.91
C GLU A 69 -12.38 -0.32 15.31
N VAL A 70 -12.66 0.48 16.34
CA VAL A 70 -12.67 0.02 17.74
C VAL A 70 -13.67 -1.12 17.92
N ASN A 71 -14.88 -0.98 17.38
CA ASN A 71 -15.91 -2.02 17.48
C ASN A 71 -15.51 -3.30 16.75
N HIS A 72 -14.98 -3.20 15.53
CA HIS A 72 -14.47 -4.33 14.75
C HIS A 72 -13.37 -5.10 15.49
N VAL A 73 -12.37 -4.37 15.98
CA VAL A 73 -11.23 -4.94 16.69
C VAL A 73 -11.67 -5.58 18.02
N ALA A 74 -12.49 -4.90 18.81
CA ALA A 74 -13.00 -5.42 20.07
C ALA A 74 -13.81 -6.71 19.87
N TRP A 75 -14.69 -6.73 18.87
CA TRP A 75 -15.43 -7.91 18.48
C TRP A 75 -14.50 -9.05 18.04
N ALA A 76 -13.55 -8.80 17.15
CA ALA A 76 -12.61 -9.81 16.66
C ALA A 76 -11.76 -10.40 17.80
N ALA A 77 -11.21 -9.55 18.68
CA ALA A 77 -10.48 -9.99 19.86
C ALA A 77 -11.37 -10.84 20.80
N SER A 78 -12.62 -10.44 21.00
CA SER A 78 -13.56 -11.21 21.82
C SER A 78 -13.87 -12.59 21.22
N GLU A 79 -14.00 -12.70 19.90
CA GLU A 79 -14.23 -13.99 19.24
C GLU A 79 -12.98 -14.88 19.32
N ILE A 80 -11.79 -14.32 19.13
CA ILE A 80 -10.51 -15.02 19.29
C ILE A 80 -10.37 -15.57 20.70
N ALA A 81 -10.68 -14.77 21.72
CA ALA A 81 -10.62 -15.18 23.12
C ALA A 81 -11.64 -16.28 23.46
N ARG A 82 -12.84 -16.25 22.87
CA ARG A 82 -13.88 -17.29 23.09
C ARG A 82 -13.54 -18.63 22.45
N GLU A 83 -12.96 -18.62 21.25
CA GLU A 83 -12.62 -19.87 20.55
C GLU A 83 -11.43 -20.60 21.20
N ASP A 84 -10.55 -19.88 21.92
CA ASP A 84 -9.38 -20.39 22.67
C ASP A 84 -8.58 -21.48 21.93
N ARG A 85 -8.46 -21.32 20.60
CA ARG A 85 -7.84 -22.31 19.69
C ARG A 85 -6.74 -21.73 18.82
N PHE A 86 -6.47 -20.43 18.87
CA PHE A 86 -5.47 -19.82 18.01
C PHE A 86 -4.07 -20.02 18.61
N ASP A 87 -3.07 -20.19 17.76
CA ASP A 87 -1.66 -20.27 18.18
C ASP A 87 -0.98 -18.89 18.05
N LEU A 88 -1.56 -17.99 17.25
CA LEU A 88 -1.04 -16.65 16.94
C LEU A 88 -2.18 -15.72 16.52
N VAL A 89 -2.11 -14.45 16.92
CA VAL A 89 -2.92 -13.36 16.34
C VAL A 89 -2.02 -12.37 15.61
N HIS A 90 -2.42 -11.95 14.41
CA HIS A 90 -1.75 -10.94 13.61
C HIS A 90 -2.70 -9.77 13.37
N VAL A 91 -2.36 -8.60 13.90
CA VAL A 91 -3.18 -7.39 13.81
C VAL A 91 -2.60 -6.36 12.85
N ASN A 92 -3.44 -5.71 12.07
CA ASN A 92 -3.03 -4.80 10.99
C ASN A 92 -3.51 -3.36 11.17
N SER A 93 -3.83 -3.00 12.41
CA SER A 93 -4.19 -1.63 12.82
C SER A 93 -3.53 -1.30 14.16
N PRO A 94 -3.03 -0.06 14.37
CA PRO A 94 -2.53 0.39 15.66
C PRO A 94 -3.57 0.22 16.79
N ILE A 95 -4.85 0.46 16.47
CA ILE A 95 -5.96 0.35 17.42
C ILE A 95 -6.14 -1.08 17.94
N ALA A 96 -5.69 -2.09 17.18
CA ALA A 96 -5.78 -3.48 17.58
C ALA A 96 -4.71 -3.92 18.59
N VAL A 97 -3.60 -3.20 18.69
CA VAL A 97 -2.49 -3.55 19.60
C VAL A 97 -2.94 -3.61 21.07
N PRO A 98 -3.67 -2.62 21.63
CA PRO A 98 -4.15 -2.68 23.01
C PRO A 98 -5.04 -3.88 23.33
N PHE A 99 -5.84 -4.34 22.36
CA PHE A 99 -6.75 -5.46 22.57
C PHE A 99 -6.02 -6.81 22.67
N THR A 100 -4.77 -6.90 22.20
CA THR A 100 -3.96 -8.11 22.31
C THR A 100 -3.68 -8.51 23.76
N ARG A 101 -3.73 -7.55 24.71
CA ARG A 101 -3.56 -7.81 26.15
C ARG A 101 -4.63 -8.70 26.77
N PHE A 102 -5.80 -8.77 26.14
CA PHE A 102 -6.90 -9.61 26.58
C PHE A 102 -6.86 -11.01 25.96
N LEU A 103 -5.86 -11.29 25.12
CA LEU A 103 -5.67 -12.56 24.45
C LEU A 103 -4.56 -13.36 25.15
N ARG A 104 -4.73 -14.69 25.21
CA ARG A 104 -3.71 -15.61 25.78
C ARG A 104 -2.66 -16.05 24.77
N VAL A 105 -2.79 -15.60 23.52
CA VAL A 105 -1.98 -16.03 22.38
C VAL A 105 -0.97 -14.94 22.02
N PRO A 106 0.23 -15.29 21.51
CA PRO A 106 1.20 -14.30 21.07
C PRO A 106 0.62 -13.45 19.93
N ALA A 107 1.02 -12.17 19.91
CA ALA A 107 0.57 -11.20 18.92
C ALA A 107 1.70 -10.67 18.05
N VAL A 108 1.41 -10.53 16.76
CA VAL A 108 2.23 -9.84 15.76
C VAL A 108 1.47 -8.62 15.26
N HIS A 109 2.15 -7.50 15.07
CA HIS A 109 1.61 -6.30 14.45
C HIS A 109 2.48 -5.87 13.27
N THR A 110 1.89 -5.68 12.09
CA THR A 110 2.57 -5.08 10.93
C THR A 110 2.24 -3.59 10.84
N LEU A 111 3.29 -2.77 10.71
CA LEU A 111 3.19 -1.31 10.61
C LEU A 111 2.83 -0.91 9.17
N HIS A 112 1.59 -0.48 8.93
CA HIS A 112 1.09 -0.09 7.59
C HIS A 112 1.05 1.42 7.34
N HIS A 113 1.54 2.22 8.27
CA HIS A 113 1.44 3.69 8.25
C HIS A 113 2.81 4.34 8.43
N ALA A 114 2.89 5.64 8.13
CA ALA A 114 4.05 6.44 8.52
C ALA A 114 4.10 6.57 10.05
N SER A 115 5.30 6.67 10.62
CA SER A 115 5.45 6.87 12.06
C SER A 115 4.73 8.15 12.50
N CYS A 116 3.99 8.05 13.61
CA CYS A 116 3.31 9.18 14.23
C CYS A 116 3.20 8.96 15.74
N ASP A 117 3.28 10.06 16.51
CA ASP A 117 3.29 10.05 17.97
C ASP A 117 2.15 9.24 18.58
N GLU A 118 0.94 9.32 18.02
CA GLU A 118 -0.23 8.61 18.53
C GLU A 118 -0.04 7.10 18.50
N SER A 119 0.44 6.56 17.38
CA SER A 119 0.67 5.12 17.22
C SER A 119 1.91 4.67 17.98
N SER A 120 2.99 5.47 17.95
CA SER A 120 4.21 5.19 18.70
C SER A 120 3.96 5.07 20.21
N ARG A 121 3.09 5.93 20.78
CA ARG A 121 2.69 5.83 22.20
C ARG A 121 1.97 4.51 22.51
N ILE A 122 1.15 4.01 21.59
CA ILE A 122 0.55 2.69 21.73
C ILE A 122 1.67 1.64 21.75
N TYR A 123 2.60 1.66 20.80
CA TYR A 123 3.62 0.63 20.70
C TYR A 123 4.58 0.61 21.89
N ALA A 124 4.97 1.78 22.39
CA ALA A 124 5.82 1.91 23.59
C ALA A 124 5.21 1.22 24.82
N GLN A 125 3.87 1.21 24.89
CA GLN A 125 3.15 0.59 25.99
C GLN A 125 2.95 -0.91 25.79
N HIS A 126 3.30 -1.52 24.65
CA HIS A 126 3.06 -2.94 24.37
C HIS A 126 4.32 -3.68 23.89
N PRO A 127 5.43 -3.66 24.66
CA PRO A 127 6.71 -4.28 24.27
C PRO A 127 6.63 -5.81 24.10
N GLU A 128 5.57 -6.44 24.60
CA GLU A 128 5.30 -7.86 24.43
C GLU A 128 4.95 -8.26 23.00
N VAL A 129 4.42 -7.33 22.19
CA VAL A 129 4.01 -7.58 20.81
C VAL A 129 5.24 -7.67 19.90
N ALA A 130 5.23 -8.60 18.95
CA ALA A 130 6.23 -8.65 17.89
C ALA A 130 5.83 -7.70 16.75
N TYR A 131 6.68 -6.72 16.45
CA TYR A 131 6.43 -5.71 15.43
C TYR A 131 7.16 -6.05 14.13
N VAL A 132 6.46 -5.84 13.02
CA VAL A 132 6.99 -6.00 11.66
C VAL A 132 6.93 -4.64 10.99
N ALA A 133 8.09 -4.01 10.84
CA ALA A 133 8.23 -2.87 9.93
C ALA A 133 8.31 -3.40 8.49
N ILE A 134 7.80 -2.61 7.56
CA ILE A 134 7.72 -2.98 6.14
C ILE A 134 8.81 -2.32 5.29
N SER A 135 9.73 -1.61 5.94
CA SER A 135 11.00 -1.13 5.40
C SER A 135 11.97 -0.80 6.53
N GLU A 136 13.27 -0.81 6.24
CA GLU A 136 14.30 -0.34 7.17
C GLU A 136 14.13 1.15 7.47
N ARG A 137 13.72 1.94 6.47
CA ARG A 137 13.43 3.36 6.69
C ARG A 137 12.27 3.56 7.67
N GLN A 138 11.18 2.81 7.54
CA GLN A 138 10.08 2.88 8.50
C GLN A 138 10.53 2.45 9.90
N ARG A 139 11.32 1.37 10.02
CA ARG A 139 11.87 0.92 11.30
C ARG A 139 12.74 1.99 11.96
N ALA A 140 13.58 2.67 11.18
CA ALA A 140 14.49 3.70 11.67
C ALA A 140 13.79 5.00 12.09
N LEU A 141 12.61 5.28 11.52
CA LEU A 141 11.80 6.45 11.87
C LEU A 141 10.89 6.21 13.09
N GLU A 142 10.64 4.95 13.42
CA GLU A 142 9.82 4.57 14.57
C GLU A 142 10.63 4.58 15.87
N ILE A 143 9.94 4.59 17.01
CA ILE A 143 10.58 4.38 18.31
C ILE A 143 11.31 3.03 18.36
N ALA A 144 12.25 2.89 19.30
CA ALA A 144 12.94 1.62 19.51
C ALA A 144 11.96 0.55 20.00
N LEU A 145 11.62 -0.40 19.13
CA LEU A 145 10.75 -1.54 19.43
C LEU A 145 11.63 -2.78 19.65
N PRO A 146 11.70 -3.33 20.88
CA PRO A 146 12.67 -4.38 21.23
C PRO A 146 12.43 -5.70 20.49
N ARG A 147 11.17 -5.98 20.12
CA ARG A 147 10.77 -7.16 19.37
C ARG A 147 10.36 -6.77 17.95
N SER A 148 11.26 -6.14 17.20
CA SER A 148 10.99 -5.71 15.83
C SER A 148 11.90 -6.36 14.79
N CYS A 149 11.36 -6.60 13.60
CA CYS A 149 12.11 -6.97 12.41
C CYS A 149 11.55 -6.27 11.18
N VAL A 150 12.29 -6.33 10.07
CA VAL A 150 11.80 -5.85 8.78
C VAL A 150 11.39 -7.04 7.92
N ILE A 151 10.15 -7.01 7.43
CA ILE A 151 9.66 -7.92 6.40
C ILE A 151 8.94 -7.06 5.36
N HIS A 152 9.56 -6.92 4.19
CA HIS A 152 8.97 -6.24 3.04
C HIS A 152 7.67 -6.93 2.61
N HIS A 153 6.72 -6.18 2.05
CA HIS A 153 5.52 -6.82 1.50
C HIS A 153 5.88 -7.67 0.28
N GLY A 154 5.10 -8.74 0.10
CA GLY A 154 5.15 -9.58 -1.09
C GLY A 154 3.84 -9.50 -1.87
N LEU A 155 3.95 -9.67 -3.18
CA LEU A 155 2.82 -9.79 -4.09
C LEU A 155 2.98 -11.05 -4.92
N THR A 156 1.88 -11.75 -5.21
CA THR A 156 1.90 -12.94 -6.05
C THR A 156 2.15 -12.56 -7.52
N PRO A 157 3.31 -12.93 -8.13
CA PRO A 157 3.67 -12.48 -9.48
C PRO A 157 2.66 -12.84 -10.56
N ALA A 158 2.00 -14.00 -10.45
CA ALA A 158 1.00 -14.46 -11.41
C ALA A 158 -0.21 -13.51 -11.56
N ARG A 159 -0.46 -12.61 -10.59
CA ARG A 159 -1.52 -11.60 -10.65
C ARG A 159 -1.14 -10.39 -11.51
N TYR A 160 0.14 -10.24 -11.84
CA TYR A 160 0.71 -9.08 -12.52
C TYR A 160 1.50 -9.55 -13.74
N PRO A 161 0.81 -10.04 -14.79
CA PRO A 161 1.49 -10.56 -15.96
C PRO A 161 2.37 -9.45 -16.57
N THR A 162 3.61 -9.79 -16.88
CA THR A 162 4.62 -8.87 -17.41
C THR A 162 4.36 -8.47 -18.86
N SER A 163 4.74 -7.25 -19.24
CA SER A 163 4.75 -6.77 -20.62
C SER A 163 6.15 -6.31 -21.02
N LEU A 164 6.68 -6.86 -22.12
CA LEU A 164 8.00 -6.48 -22.67
C LEU A 164 7.93 -5.26 -23.61
N SER A 165 6.75 -4.66 -23.78
CA SER A 165 6.50 -3.49 -24.61
C SER A 165 5.66 -2.46 -23.86
N ASP A 166 5.72 -1.21 -24.31
CA ASP A 166 4.88 -0.11 -23.81
C ASP A 166 4.12 0.60 -24.95
N GLU A 167 3.15 1.44 -24.56
CA GLU A 167 2.37 2.33 -25.43
C GLU A 167 2.89 3.79 -25.38
N GLY A 168 4.06 4.03 -24.77
CA GLY A 168 4.75 5.32 -24.75
C GLY A 168 4.22 6.40 -23.80
N TYR A 169 3.25 6.10 -22.93
CA TYR A 169 2.78 7.04 -21.90
C TYR A 169 3.45 6.81 -20.54
N LEU A 170 3.46 7.84 -19.70
CA LEU A 170 3.77 7.72 -18.28
C LEU A 170 2.49 7.42 -17.50
N ALA A 171 2.59 6.62 -16.44
CA ALA A 171 1.48 6.40 -15.51
C ALA A 171 1.76 7.05 -14.15
N HIS A 172 0.72 7.48 -13.46
CA HIS A 172 0.76 7.79 -12.03
C HIS A 172 -0.49 7.22 -11.37
N LEU A 173 -0.29 6.43 -10.31
CA LEU A 173 -1.37 5.73 -9.65
C LEU A 173 -1.33 5.97 -8.13
N GLY A 174 -2.46 6.38 -7.56
CA GLY A 174 -2.62 6.51 -6.12
C GLY A 174 -3.69 7.53 -5.72
N ARG A 175 -3.89 7.68 -4.41
CA ARG A 175 -4.76 8.73 -3.86
C ARG A 175 -4.23 10.10 -4.28
N TYR A 176 -5.11 10.99 -4.73
CA TYR A 176 -4.76 12.37 -5.08
C TYR A 176 -4.61 13.22 -3.83
N ALA A 177 -3.54 12.96 -3.10
CA ALA A 177 -3.14 13.66 -1.89
C ALA A 177 -1.78 14.33 -2.08
N GLU A 178 -1.50 15.34 -1.26
CA GLU A 178 -0.28 16.14 -1.38
C GLU A 178 0.96 15.28 -1.20
N GLU A 179 0.95 14.36 -0.25
CA GLU A 179 2.02 13.40 0.00
C GLU A 179 2.29 12.46 -1.19
N LYS A 180 1.32 12.25 -2.09
CA LYS A 180 1.47 11.40 -3.26
C LYS A 180 2.01 12.14 -4.48
N GLY A 181 2.07 13.47 -4.46
CA GLY A 181 2.78 14.27 -5.46
C GLY A 181 2.15 14.25 -6.86
N THR A 182 0.84 14.05 -7.00
CA THR A 182 0.17 14.00 -8.32
C THR A 182 0.39 15.28 -9.15
N HIS A 183 0.48 16.46 -8.52
CA HIS A 183 0.85 17.70 -9.22
C HIS A 183 2.28 17.66 -9.79
N LEU A 184 3.23 17.08 -9.05
CA LEU A 184 4.59 16.87 -9.54
C LEU A 184 4.60 15.88 -10.71
N ALA A 185 3.79 14.82 -10.67
CA ALA A 185 3.70 13.87 -11.78
C ALA A 185 3.24 14.57 -13.08
N LEU A 186 2.25 15.47 -12.97
CA LEU A 186 1.79 16.31 -14.09
C LEU A 186 2.90 17.25 -14.59
N ASP A 187 3.60 17.93 -13.68
CA ASP A 187 4.68 18.87 -14.02
C ASP A 187 5.87 18.13 -14.68
N ILE A 188 6.24 16.96 -14.16
CA ILE A 188 7.30 16.09 -14.69
C ILE A 188 6.95 15.59 -16.10
N ALA A 189 5.74 15.08 -16.30
CA ALA A 189 5.31 14.57 -17.60
C ALA A 189 5.28 15.68 -18.66
N ARG A 190 4.78 16.86 -18.30
CA ARG A 190 4.80 18.05 -19.16
C ARG A 190 6.24 18.45 -19.52
N ALA A 191 7.15 18.50 -18.53
CA ALA A 191 8.56 18.82 -18.77
C ALA A 191 9.27 17.76 -19.63
N ALA A 192 8.88 16.49 -19.53
CA ALA A 192 9.39 15.40 -20.36
C ALA A 192 8.80 15.39 -21.79
N GLY A 193 7.75 16.17 -22.06
CA GLY A 193 7.03 16.14 -23.33
C GLY A 193 6.26 14.83 -23.57
N MET A 194 5.83 14.16 -22.49
CA MET A 194 5.18 12.85 -22.54
C MET A 194 3.73 12.89 -22.08
N GLN A 195 2.89 12.03 -22.66
CA GLN A 195 1.51 11.84 -22.20
C GLN A 195 1.50 11.16 -20.82
N LEU A 196 0.61 11.63 -19.94
CA LEU A 196 0.42 11.07 -18.60
C LEU A 196 -1.00 10.51 -18.47
N ARG A 197 -1.11 9.29 -17.95
CA ARG A 197 -2.38 8.68 -17.52
C ARG A 197 -2.39 8.58 -16.00
N LEU A 198 -3.32 9.29 -15.36
CA LEU A 198 -3.58 9.25 -13.93
C LEU A 198 -4.65 8.20 -13.61
N ALA A 199 -4.50 7.48 -12.52
CA ALA A 199 -5.59 6.72 -11.93
C ALA A 199 -5.59 6.81 -10.41
N GLY A 200 -6.78 7.00 -9.85
CA GLY A 200 -6.98 7.33 -8.45
C GLY A 200 -8.13 8.32 -8.26
N ARG A 201 -8.17 8.93 -7.08
CA ARG A 201 -9.18 9.92 -6.69
C ARG A 201 -8.70 10.72 -5.48
N ALA A 202 -9.26 11.91 -5.30
CA ALA A 202 -9.13 12.64 -4.05
C ALA A 202 -10.12 12.06 -3.02
N HIS A 203 -9.67 11.87 -1.78
CA HIS A 203 -10.59 11.64 -0.66
C HIS A 203 -11.20 12.97 -0.19
N PRO A 204 -12.28 12.97 0.60
CA PRO A 204 -12.90 14.20 1.07
C PRO A 204 -11.92 15.20 1.69
N LYS A 205 -10.95 14.72 2.48
CA LYS A 205 -9.89 15.54 3.09
C LYS A 205 -8.89 16.14 2.08
N ASP A 206 -8.70 15.48 0.93
CA ASP A 206 -7.73 15.88 -0.09
C ASP A 206 -8.34 16.76 -1.19
N ARG A 207 -9.67 16.98 -1.16
CA ARG A 207 -10.39 17.79 -2.15
C ARG A 207 -9.84 19.22 -2.30
N PRO A 208 -9.45 19.95 -1.23
CA PRO A 208 -8.85 21.27 -1.38
C PRO A 208 -7.54 21.25 -2.17
N TYR A 209 -6.69 20.25 -1.94
CA TYR A 209 -5.45 20.06 -2.69
C TYR A 209 -5.72 19.72 -4.16
N TYR A 210 -6.69 18.84 -4.44
CA TYR A 210 -7.06 18.52 -5.82
C TYR A 210 -7.50 19.76 -6.61
N LEU A 211 -8.38 20.59 -6.05
CA LEU A 211 -8.89 21.79 -6.72
C LEU A 211 -7.80 22.83 -6.95
N ARG A 212 -6.85 22.95 -6.02
CA ARG A 212 -5.76 23.93 -6.08
C ARG A 212 -4.63 23.50 -7.01
N GLU A 213 -4.18 22.25 -6.91
CA GLU A 213 -2.93 21.82 -7.55
C GLU A 213 -3.16 20.93 -8.78
N ILE A 214 -4.12 20.00 -8.73
CA ILE A 214 -4.29 18.96 -9.76
C ILE A 214 -5.21 19.44 -10.88
N ALA A 215 -6.40 19.95 -10.53
CA ALA A 215 -7.41 20.31 -11.53
C ALA A 215 -6.93 21.36 -12.55
N PRO A 216 -6.18 22.42 -12.18
CA PRO A 216 -5.62 23.35 -13.16
C PRO A 216 -4.59 22.69 -14.09
N ARG A 217 -3.63 21.95 -13.52
CA ARG A 217 -2.59 21.24 -14.29
C ARG A 217 -3.16 20.18 -15.23
N LEU A 218 -4.21 19.48 -14.82
CA LEU A 218 -4.88 18.48 -15.65
C LEU A 218 -5.50 19.11 -16.91
N ARG A 219 -6.11 20.30 -16.78
CA ARG A 219 -6.68 21.05 -17.93
C ARG A 219 -5.60 21.51 -18.92
N GLU A 220 -4.39 21.75 -18.45
CA GLU A 220 -3.28 22.31 -19.26
C GLU A 220 -2.31 21.26 -19.82
N SER A 221 -2.27 20.06 -19.24
CA SER A 221 -1.24 19.04 -19.53
C SER A 221 -1.61 18.08 -20.66
N GLY A 222 -2.88 18.01 -21.06
CA GLY A 222 -3.38 16.95 -21.95
C GLY A 222 -3.40 15.56 -21.32
N ALA A 223 -3.10 15.44 -20.02
CA ALA A 223 -3.13 14.18 -19.30
C ALA A 223 -4.56 13.62 -19.18
N SER A 224 -4.67 12.30 -19.11
CA SER A 224 -5.95 11.60 -18.92
C SER A 224 -6.12 11.19 -17.47
N ASP A 225 -7.24 11.56 -16.83
CA ASP A 225 -7.65 11.02 -15.53
C ASP A 225 -8.65 9.89 -15.74
N LEU A 226 -8.24 8.68 -15.36
CA LEU A 226 -8.99 7.45 -15.58
C LEU A 226 -9.83 7.03 -14.36
N GLY A 227 -9.76 7.81 -13.27
CA GLY A 227 -10.46 7.54 -12.03
C GLY A 227 -9.92 6.34 -11.26
N GLU A 228 -10.68 5.89 -10.26
CA GLU A 228 -10.35 4.69 -9.49
C GLU A 228 -10.47 3.43 -10.37
N MET A 229 -9.50 2.53 -10.23
CA MET A 229 -9.39 1.31 -11.03
C MET A 229 -9.39 0.07 -10.14
N ASP A 230 -9.99 -0.98 -10.66
CA ASP A 230 -9.81 -2.33 -10.15
C ASP A 230 -8.44 -2.92 -10.53
N HIS A 231 -8.20 -4.15 -10.07
CA HIS A 231 -6.95 -4.87 -10.32
C HIS A 231 -6.64 -5.00 -11.82
N ASP A 232 -7.61 -5.44 -12.63
CA ASP A 232 -7.37 -5.74 -14.04
C ASP A 232 -7.10 -4.46 -14.86
N ARG A 233 -7.87 -3.39 -14.62
CA ARG A 233 -7.65 -2.09 -15.27
C ARG A 233 -6.32 -1.47 -14.85
N LYS A 234 -5.94 -1.61 -13.57
CA LYS A 234 -4.64 -1.18 -13.06
C LYS A 234 -3.49 -1.95 -13.71
N VAL A 235 -3.58 -3.27 -13.80
CA VAL A 235 -2.58 -4.11 -14.48
C VAL A 235 -2.44 -3.70 -15.94
N ALA A 236 -3.55 -3.48 -16.66
CA ALA A 236 -3.52 -3.02 -18.05
C ALA A 236 -2.82 -1.65 -18.19
N LEU A 237 -3.13 -0.70 -17.30
CA LEU A 237 -2.47 0.60 -17.25
C LEU A 237 -0.96 0.47 -17.00
N LEU A 238 -0.56 -0.36 -16.04
CA LEU A 238 0.85 -0.53 -15.70
C LEU A 238 1.61 -1.19 -16.84
N ARG A 239 1.07 -2.26 -17.44
CA ARG A 239 1.71 -2.97 -18.57
C ARG A 239 1.96 -2.07 -19.78
N GLY A 240 1.04 -1.17 -20.08
CA GLY A 240 1.17 -0.24 -21.21
C GLY A 240 2.03 1.01 -20.90
N ALA A 241 2.31 1.30 -19.63
CA ALA A 241 3.09 2.45 -19.26
C ALA A 241 4.57 2.27 -19.59
N ARG A 242 5.22 3.31 -20.11
CA ARG A 242 6.67 3.41 -20.29
C ARG A 242 7.41 3.42 -18.96
N ALA A 243 6.86 4.15 -17.99
CA ALA A 243 7.31 4.17 -16.60
C ALA A 243 6.16 4.59 -15.68
N LEU A 244 6.23 4.15 -14.42
CA LEU A 244 5.39 4.66 -13.34
C LEU A 244 6.09 5.84 -12.65
N LEU A 245 5.44 7.00 -12.61
CA LEU A 245 5.88 8.17 -11.84
C LEU A 245 5.37 8.07 -10.39
N CYS A 246 6.30 8.03 -9.45
CA CYS A 246 6.06 8.06 -8.00
C CYS A 246 6.84 9.21 -7.33
N PRO A 247 6.51 10.49 -7.61
CA PRO A 247 7.16 11.65 -7.01
C PRO A 247 6.65 11.90 -5.58
N LEU A 248 6.77 10.90 -4.72
CA LEU A 248 6.23 10.88 -3.36
C LEU A 248 6.93 11.92 -2.48
N GLN A 249 6.15 12.69 -1.73
CA GLN A 249 6.63 13.80 -0.90
C GLN A 249 6.72 13.45 0.58
N TRP A 250 6.50 12.19 0.93
CA TRP A 250 6.53 11.67 2.30
C TRP A 250 7.42 10.43 2.39
N GLU A 251 7.76 10.05 3.61
CA GLU A 251 8.48 8.81 3.90
C GLU A 251 7.53 7.62 3.65
N GLU A 252 7.33 7.28 2.38
CA GLU A 252 6.47 6.16 1.96
C GLU A 252 6.93 4.87 2.65
N PRO A 253 6.05 4.21 3.42
CA PRO A 253 6.45 3.03 4.20
C PRO A 253 6.92 1.84 3.37
N PHE A 254 6.30 1.60 2.20
CA PHE A 254 6.70 0.52 1.30
C PHE A 254 6.50 0.83 -0.19
N GLY A 255 5.30 1.26 -0.59
CA GLY A 255 5.01 1.57 -1.99
C GLY A 255 4.63 0.34 -2.84
N LEU A 256 3.57 -0.38 -2.45
CA LEU A 256 3.07 -1.55 -3.20
C LEU A 256 2.93 -1.30 -4.70
N VAL A 257 2.41 -0.13 -5.09
CA VAL A 257 2.22 0.23 -6.51
C VAL A 257 3.52 0.21 -7.33
N ALA A 258 4.67 0.50 -6.71
CA ALA A 258 5.97 0.38 -7.35
C ALA A 258 6.28 -1.09 -7.66
N VAL A 259 6.04 -1.99 -6.70
CA VAL A 259 6.20 -3.44 -6.90
C VAL A 259 5.22 -3.98 -7.94
N GLU A 260 3.97 -3.50 -7.94
CA GLU A 260 2.98 -3.85 -8.97
C GLU A 260 3.46 -3.44 -10.38
N ALA A 261 4.07 -2.26 -10.51
CA ALA A 261 4.63 -1.81 -11.78
C ALA A 261 5.82 -2.66 -12.21
N MET A 262 6.75 -2.95 -11.29
CA MET A 262 7.92 -3.78 -11.56
C MET A 262 7.52 -5.19 -12.02
N LEU A 263 6.53 -5.82 -11.38
CA LEU A 263 6.01 -7.13 -11.81
C LEU A 263 5.38 -7.08 -13.21
N CYS A 264 4.71 -5.97 -13.55
CA CYS A 264 4.17 -5.73 -14.89
C CYS A 264 5.26 -5.42 -15.95
N GLY A 265 6.55 -5.35 -15.58
CA GLY A 265 7.65 -4.98 -16.49
C GLY A 265 7.80 -3.47 -16.70
N THR A 266 7.25 -2.67 -15.79
CA THR A 266 7.23 -1.21 -15.91
C THR A 266 8.16 -0.59 -14.88
N PRO A 267 9.20 0.14 -15.31
CA PRO A 267 10.15 0.76 -14.39
C PRO A 267 9.51 1.87 -13.58
N VAL A 268 10.03 2.07 -12.38
CA VAL A 268 9.59 3.11 -11.45
C VAL A 268 10.52 4.31 -11.51
N LEU A 269 9.96 5.51 -11.67
CA LEU A 269 10.67 6.78 -11.56
C LEU A 269 10.15 7.52 -10.33
N GLY A 270 11.00 7.75 -9.33
CA GLY A 270 10.59 8.36 -8.08
C GLY A 270 11.71 9.08 -7.35
N PHE A 271 11.41 9.61 -6.17
CA PHE A 271 12.43 10.21 -5.33
C PHE A 271 13.08 9.18 -4.41
N ARG A 272 14.37 9.36 -4.10
CA ARG A 272 15.12 8.60 -3.07
C ARG A 272 14.60 8.95 -1.67
N ARG A 273 13.40 8.49 -1.33
CA ARG A 273 12.66 8.82 -0.10
C ARG A 273 11.87 7.60 0.40
N GLY A 274 11.68 7.46 1.71
CA GLY A 274 10.95 6.33 2.27
C GLY A 274 11.64 5.01 1.95
N SER A 275 10.84 3.99 1.67
CA SER A 275 11.30 2.66 1.27
C SER A 275 11.88 2.57 -0.14
N PHE A 276 11.75 3.61 -0.98
CA PHE A 276 12.10 3.50 -2.42
C PHE A 276 13.53 3.04 -2.68
N PRO A 277 14.56 3.50 -1.93
CA PRO A 277 15.91 2.97 -2.06
C PRO A 277 16.08 1.50 -1.69
N GLU A 278 15.12 0.88 -1.01
CA GLU A 278 15.11 -0.54 -0.64
C GLU A 278 14.37 -1.41 -1.67
N ILE A 279 13.45 -0.83 -2.44
CA ILE A 279 12.59 -1.56 -3.38
C ILE A 279 12.96 -1.34 -4.85
N VAL A 280 13.60 -0.22 -5.21
CA VAL A 280 13.98 0.10 -6.59
C VAL A 280 15.49 -0.08 -6.75
N ASP A 281 15.86 -1.03 -7.60
CA ASP A 281 17.23 -1.27 -8.03
C ASP A 281 17.56 -0.31 -9.18
N GLU A 282 18.49 0.61 -8.93
CA GLU A 282 18.87 1.67 -9.87
C GLU A 282 19.35 1.09 -11.20
N GLY A 283 18.67 1.46 -12.29
CA GLY A 283 18.97 0.99 -13.64
C GLY A 283 18.45 -0.41 -13.98
N ILE A 284 17.88 -1.15 -13.01
CA ILE A 284 17.35 -2.50 -13.21
C ILE A 284 15.84 -2.52 -13.12
N THR A 285 15.26 -1.92 -12.08
CA THR A 285 13.79 -1.86 -11.89
C THR A 285 13.25 -0.43 -11.89
N GLY A 286 14.12 0.56 -11.94
CA GLY A 286 13.74 1.96 -12.00
C GLY A 286 14.90 2.91 -11.79
N PHE A 287 14.58 4.19 -11.59
CA PHE A 287 15.55 5.25 -11.35
C PHE A 287 15.05 6.19 -10.27
N LEU A 288 15.95 6.57 -9.35
CA LEU A 288 15.58 7.44 -8.26
C LEU A 288 16.35 8.77 -8.30
N ALA A 289 15.62 9.88 -8.27
CA ALA A 289 16.20 11.23 -8.17
C ALA A 289 16.28 11.71 -6.71
N ALA A 290 17.06 12.76 -6.46
CA ALA A 290 17.05 13.42 -5.16
C ALA A 290 15.64 13.95 -4.85
N PRO A 291 15.21 13.98 -3.57
CA PRO A 291 13.90 14.52 -3.19
C PRO A 291 13.67 15.93 -3.74
N GLY A 292 12.59 16.12 -4.50
CA GLY A 292 12.23 17.39 -5.11
C GLY A 292 12.86 17.67 -6.48
N ASP A 293 13.77 16.82 -6.96
CA ASP A 293 14.40 16.97 -8.27
C ASP A 293 13.52 16.41 -9.40
N GLY A 294 12.40 17.10 -9.64
CA GLY A 294 11.46 16.75 -10.73
C GLY A 294 12.09 16.91 -12.11
N ALA A 295 13.05 17.83 -12.28
CA ALA A 295 13.76 18.03 -13.54
C ALA A 295 14.57 16.79 -13.93
N ARG A 296 15.25 16.15 -12.96
CA ARG A 296 15.94 14.88 -13.19
C ARG A 296 14.97 13.76 -13.57
N LEU A 297 13.82 13.65 -12.92
CA LEU A 297 12.80 12.66 -13.29
C LEU A 297 12.25 12.89 -14.70
N ALA A 298 12.05 14.15 -15.10
CA ALA A 298 11.61 14.49 -16.46
C ALA A 298 12.66 14.11 -17.50
N ALA A 299 13.94 14.40 -17.24
CA ALA A 299 15.04 14.01 -18.12
C ALA A 299 15.18 12.48 -18.24
N LEU A 300 15.02 11.75 -17.13
CA LEU A 300 14.99 10.29 -17.12
C LEU A 300 13.83 9.74 -17.96
N ALA A 301 12.61 10.27 -17.76
CA ALA A 301 11.43 9.87 -18.52
C ALA A 301 11.61 10.09 -20.03
N ALA A 302 12.08 11.28 -20.43
CA ALA A 302 12.33 11.61 -21.84
C ALA A 302 13.44 10.74 -22.47
N GLY A 303 14.46 10.37 -21.69
CA GLY A 303 15.56 9.52 -22.10
C GLY A 303 15.23 8.02 -22.15
N LEU A 304 14.09 7.60 -21.58
CA LEU A 304 13.71 6.19 -21.44
C LEU A 304 13.14 5.58 -22.74
N ALA A 305 13.78 5.83 -23.88
CA ALA A 305 13.29 5.40 -25.20
C ALA A 305 13.15 3.86 -25.29
N ARG A 306 14.03 3.12 -24.60
CA ARG A 306 13.94 1.67 -24.36
C ARG A 306 14.46 1.38 -22.95
N PHE A 307 13.70 0.62 -22.19
CA PHE A 307 14.10 0.01 -20.93
C PHE A 307 14.12 -1.50 -21.15
N ASP A 308 15.14 -2.20 -20.65
CA ASP A 308 15.14 -3.65 -20.71
C ASP A 308 14.10 -4.18 -19.72
N ARG A 309 13.07 -4.84 -20.26
CA ARG A 309 11.93 -5.36 -19.49
C ARG A 309 12.00 -6.87 -19.32
N ALA A 310 13.03 -7.51 -19.87
CA ALA A 310 13.23 -8.96 -19.89
C ALA A 310 13.86 -9.48 -18.59
#